data_AF-A0A2H0K6U9-F1
#
_entry.id   AF-A0A2H0K6U9-F1
#
_cell.length_a   1.000
_cell.length_b   1.000
_cell.length_c   1.000
_cell.angle_alpha   90.00
_cell.angle_beta   90.00
_cell.angle_gamma   90.00
#
_symmetry.space_group_name_H-M   'P 1'
#
loop_
_entity.id
_entity.type
_entity.pdbx_description
1 polymer ?
#
loop_
_entity_poly.entity_id
_entity_poly.type
_entity_poly.pdbx_seq_one_letter_code
_entity_poly.pdbx_strand_id
1 'polypeptide(L)' 'MSVELGMATEYIRQLSTNTARGLRQKARQGDFPGKAPFGYINNPAIKKITVHQKNAKLVKKILEIYYQPQIIKI' A
#
# COMPACT_ATOMS: atom_id res chain seq x y z
N MET A 1 17.71 32.92 13.94
CA MET A 1 16.26 32.72 14.06
C MET A 1 15.49 32.73 12.72
N SER A 2 15.43 33.81 11.92
CA SER A 2 14.59 33.77 10.69
C SER A 2 15.16 32.86 9.59
N VAL A 3 16.49 32.82 9.44
CA VAL A 3 17.17 31.96 8.46
C VAL A 3 17.00 30.47 8.80
N GLU A 4 17.13 30.11 10.07
CA GLU A 4 17.00 28.73 10.55
C GLU A 4 15.59 28.16 10.34
N LEU A 5 14.56 29.00 10.53
CA LEU A 5 13.17 28.62 10.24
C LEU A 5 12.93 28.41 8.73
N GLY A 6 13.56 29.25 7.89
CA GLY A 6 13.53 29.08 6.44
C GLY A 6 14.15 27.74 6.01
N MET A 7 15.31 27.40 6.60
CA MET A 7 16.00 26.13 6.36
C MET A 7 15.18 24.91 6.80
N ALA A 8 14.56 24.97 7.99
CA ALA A 8 13.72 23.89 8.49
C ALA A 8 12.49 23.65 7.59
N THR A 9 11.85 24.73 7.13
CA THR A 9 10.67 24.65 6.24
C THR A 9 11.03 24.01 4.91
N GLU A 10 12.17 24.41 4.33
CA GLU A 10 12.63 23.88 3.05
C GLU A 10 13.03 22.40 3.18
N TYR A 11 13.69 22.02 4.27
CA TYR A 11 14.00 20.62 4.56
C TYR A 11 12.74 19.74 4.59
N ILE A 12 11.67 20.18 5.30
CA ILE A 12 10.41 19.45 5.36
C ILE A 12 9.78 19.28 3.97
N ARG A 13 9.81 20.35 3.14
CA ARG A 13 9.32 20.30 1.76
C ARG A 13 10.11 19.31 0.90
N GLN A 14 11.43 19.35 0.98
CA GLN A 14 12.30 18.43 0.25
C GLN A 14 12.10 16.98 0.71
N LEU A 15 11.95 16.73 2.01
CA LEU A 15 11.67 15.41 2.55
C LEU A 15 10.33 14.86 2.02
N SER A 16 9.28 15.68 2.02
CA SER A 16 7.96 15.31 1.49
C SER A 16 8.02 14.95 0.00
N THR A 17 8.64 15.82 -0.81
CA THR A 17 8.77 15.60 -2.26
C THR A 17 9.60 14.37 -2.59
N ASN A 18 10.70 14.13 -1.87
CA ASN A 18 11.55 12.96 -2.03
C ASN A 18 10.84 11.66 -1.63
N THR A 19 10.08 11.67 -0.53
CA THR A 19 9.27 10.51 -0.10
C THR A 19 8.23 10.14 -1.17
N ALA A 20 7.50 11.12 -1.69
CA ALA A 20 6.53 10.90 -2.76
C ALA A 20 7.19 10.42 -4.06
N ARG A 21 8.39 10.91 -4.38
CA ARG A 21 9.17 10.42 -5.53
C ARG A 21 9.56 8.95 -5.37
N GLY A 22 10.01 8.54 -4.18
CA GLY A 22 10.32 7.15 -3.88
C GLY A 22 9.12 6.22 -4.06
N LEU A 23 7.93 6.62 -3.60
CA LEU A 23 6.70 5.86 -3.81
C LEU A 23 6.34 5.75 -5.30
N ARG A 24 6.43 6.84 -6.07
CA ARG A 24 6.19 6.80 -7.53
C ARG A 24 7.19 5.92 -8.25
N GLN A 25 8.45 5.90 -7.82
CA GLN A 25 9.46 5.01 -8.39
C GLN A 25 9.11 3.54 -8.15
N LYS A 26 8.68 3.16 -6.94
CA LYS A 26 8.19 1.80 -6.66
C LYS A 26 7.03 1.42 -7.59
N ALA A 27 6.06 2.32 -7.74
CA ALA A 27 4.93 2.13 -8.64
C ALA A 27 5.37 1.86 -10.09
N ARG A 28 6.33 2.65 -10.59
CA ARG A 28 6.89 2.50 -11.94
C ARG A 28 7.66 1.19 -12.14
N GLN A 29 8.22 0.63 -11.07
CA GLN A 29 8.88 -0.67 -11.10
C GLN A 29 7.90 -1.84 -11.04
N GLY A 30 6.58 -1.57 -10.94
CA GLY A 30 5.54 -2.58 -10.80
C GLY A 30 5.33 -3.06 -9.36
N ASP A 31 6.03 -2.47 -8.38
CA ASP A 31 5.83 -2.77 -6.97
C ASP A 31 4.73 -1.89 -6.38
N PHE A 32 3.99 -2.41 -5.40
CA PHE A 32 2.87 -1.68 -4.80
C PHE A 32 3.36 -0.54 -3.88
N PRO A 33 3.04 0.72 -4.19
CA PRO A 33 3.52 1.87 -3.42
C PRO A 33 2.56 2.17 -2.25
N GLY A 34 2.67 1.46 -1.13
CA GLY A 34 1.91 1.82 0.06
C GLY A 34 1.58 0.68 1.03
N LYS A 35 0.43 0.80 1.70
CA LYS A 35 -0.09 -0.22 2.62
C LYS A 35 -0.70 -1.36 1.82
N ALA A 36 -0.31 -2.59 2.15
CA ALA A 36 -0.84 -3.76 1.49
C ALA A 36 -2.38 -3.87 1.63
N PRO A 37 -3.10 -4.27 0.56
CA PRO A 37 -4.53 -4.53 0.62
C PRO A 37 -4.83 -5.78 1.46
N PHE A 38 -6.10 -5.93 1.86
CA PHE A 38 -6.53 -7.09 2.64
C PHE A 38 -6.26 -8.40 1.89
N GLY A 39 -5.78 -9.42 2.60
CA GLY A 39 -5.28 -10.66 2.00
C GLY A 39 -3.78 -10.67 1.71
N TYR A 40 -3.11 -9.52 1.82
CA TYR A 40 -1.67 -9.38 1.64
C TYR A 40 -0.99 -8.67 2.82
N ILE A 41 0.33 -8.77 2.93
CA ILE A 41 1.15 -8.08 3.94
C ILE A 41 2.37 -7.42 3.32
N ASN A 42 2.77 -6.29 3.90
CA ASN A 42 4.05 -5.66 3.60
C ASN A 42 5.17 -6.44 4.28
N ASN A 43 6.05 -7.07 3.49
CA ASN A 43 7.24 -7.73 4.01
C ASN A 43 8.42 -6.73 4.05
N PRO A 44 8.91 -6.33 5.24
CA PRO A 44 9.96 -5.34 5.37
C PRO A 44 11.33 -5.82 4.83
N ALA A 45 11.59 -7.12 4.83
CA ALA A 45 12.87 -7.68 4.37
C ALA A 45 13.08 -7.47 2.87
N ILE A 46 12.06 -7.80 2.08
CA ILE A 46 12.10 -7.66 0.62
C ILE A 46 11.50 -6.34 0.12
N LYS A 47 10.92 -5.52 1.01
CA LYS A 47 10.25 -4.24 0.72
C LYS A 47 9.13 -4.35 -0.33
N LYS A 48 8.49 -5.52 -0.41
CA LYS A 48 7.40 -5.87 -1.33
C LYS A 48 6.20 -6.44 -0.58
N ILE A 49 5.08 -6.53 -1.28
CA ILE A 49 3.88 -7.18 -0.79
C ILE A 49 4.00 -8.69 -0.98
N THR A 50 3.57 -9.45 0.03
CA THR A 50 3.47 -10.92 -0.02
C THR A 50 2.08 -11.37 0.41
N VAL A 51 1.67 -12.57 -0.01
CA VAL A 51 0.35 -13.11 0.30
C VAL A 51 0.25 -13.46 1.78
N HIS A 52 -0.81 -13.01 2.45
CA HIS A 52 -1.09 -13.42 3.82
C HIS A 52 -1.79 -14.79 3.83
N GLN A 53 -1.11 -15.84 4.29
CA GLN A 53 -1.61 -17.22 4.17
C GLN A 53 -3.03 -17.44 4.72
N LYS A 54 -3.38 -16.87 5.89
CA LYS A 54 -4.73 -16.99 6.47
C LYS A 54 -5.76 -16.11 5.75
N ASN A 55 -5.51 -14.79 5.67
CA ASN A 55 -6.47 -13.82 5.14
C ASN A 55 -6.72 -14.00 3.63
N ALA A 56 -5.75 -14.49 2.87
CA ALA A 56 -5.92 -14.75 1.43
C ALA A 56 -7.01 -15.80 1.16
N LYS A 57 -7.13 -16.84 2.01
CA LYS A 57 -8.20 -17.84 1.90
C LYS A 57 -9.58 -17.22 2.11
N LEU A 58 -9.68 -16.27 3.04
CA LEU A 58 -10.92 -15.56 3.30
C LEU A 58 -11.31 -14.66 2.12
N VAL A 59 -10.35 -13.93 1.54
CA VAL A 59 -10.59 -13.11 0.34
C VAL A 59 -11.13 -13.97 -0.80
N LYS A 60 -10.54 -15.15 -1.03
CA LYS A 60 -11.02 -16.08 -2.04
C LYS A 60 -12.47 -16.50 -1.79
N LYS A 61 -12.80 -16.92 -0.56
CA LYS A 61 -14.16 -17.31 -0.18
C LYS A 61 -15.18 -16.17 -0.34
N ILE A 62 -14.80 -14.94 0.03
CA ILE A 62 -15.66 -13.76 -0.13
C ILE A 62 -15.92 -13.49 -1.62
N LEU A 63 -14.89 -13.56 -2.46
CA LEU A 63 -15.04 -13.38 -3.91
C LEU A 63 -15.88 -14.48 -4.55
N GLU A 64 -15.73 -15.73 -4.12
CA GLU A 64 -16.57 -16.86 -4.57
C GLU A 64 -18.05 -16.62 -4.22
N ILE A 65 -18.35 -16.21 -2.99
CA ILE A 65 -19.72 -15.87 -2.57
C ILE A 65 -20.27 -14.66 -3.34
N TYR A 66 -19.43 -13.67 -3.64
CA TYR A 66 -19.84 -12.51 -4.43
C TYR A 66 -20.18 -12.88 -5.88
N TYR A 67 -19.34 -13.72 -6.50
CA TYR A 67 -19.49 -14.12 -7.90
C TYR A 67 -20.60 -15.13 -8.11
N GLN A 68 -20.92 -15.95 -7.10
CA GLN A 68 -22.04 -16.87 -7.12
C GLN A 68 -23.23 -16.14 -6.51
N PRO A 69 -24.08 -15.45 -7.32
CA PRO A 69 -25.24 -14.80 -6.76
C PRO A 69 -26.05 -15.91 -6.14
N GLN A 70 -26.19 -15.86 -4.82
CA GLN A 70 -27.11 -16.75 -4.14
C GLN A 70 -28.46 -16.46 -4.77
N ILE A 71 -28.91 -17.35 -5.66
CA ILE A 71 -30.28 -17.38 -6.13
C ILE A 71 -31.07 -17.47 -4.85
N ILE A 72 -31.64 -16.35 -4.44
CA ILE A 72 -32.50 -16.25 -3.29
C ILE A 72 -33.60 -17.26 -3.60
N LYS A 73 -33.55 -18.43 -2.94
CA LYS A 73 -34.64 -19.37 -2.94
C LYS A 73 -35.72 -18.74 -2.08
N ILE A 74 -36.51 -17.87 -2.70
CA ILE A 74 -37.83 -17.45 -2.21
C ILE A 74 -38.77 -18.62 -2.44
#